data_AF-A0AA88MBK4-F1
#
_entry.id   AF-A0AA88MBK4-F1
#
_cell.length_a   1.000
_cell.length_b   1.000
_cell.length_c   1.000
_cell.angle_alpha   90.00
_cell.angle_beta   90.00
_cell.angle_gamma   90.00
#
_symmetry.space_group_name_H-M   'P 1'
#
loop_
_entity.id
_entity.type
_entity.pdbx_description
1 polymer ?
#
loop_
_entity_poly.entity_id
_entity_poly.type
_entity_poly.pdbx_seq_one_letter_code
_entity_poly.pdbx_strand_id
1 'polypeptide(L)'
;MVVTMPTCTVPGTVVQSAHHLLRDMGGAFPVHCVQYNANISFPDSAFPASAAERPECRQALCVVYKFLEGAGKVFGAQDLTVREGGLNWDEEKLDNFQNLQYRLLQDGKCLSSVDSLDVFSSYFNNVTAVLQQQESATCGWMALRRDLLWVLKSALQKYHNCFTWPKAP
;
A
#
# COMPACT_ATOMS: atom_id res chain seq x y z
N MET A 1 -22.87 -28.21 8.22
CA MET A 1 -22.12 -27.40 9.21
C MET A 1 -21.72 -26.11 8.51
N VAL A 2 -22.33 -24.98 8.88
CA VAL A 2 -21.91 -23.67 8.34
C VAL A 2 -20.66 -23.27 9.11
N VAL A 3 -19.50 -23.36 8.47
CA VAL A 3 -18.26 -22.82 9.02
C VAL A 3 -18.40 -21.30 8.96
N THR A 4 -18.72 -20.68 10.09
CA THR A 4 -18.58 -19.24 10.26
C THR A 4 -17.10 -18.91 10.16
N MET A 5 -16.65 -18.57 8.95
CA MET A 5 -15.33 -17.98 8.75
C MET A 5 -15.25 -16.71 9.63
N PRO A 6 -14.20 -16.54 10.44
CA PRO A 6 -14.04 -15.32 11.21
C PRO A 6 -14.08 -14.13 10.25
N THR A 7 -14.88 -13.12 10.60
CA THR A 7 -14.92 -11.87 9.84
C THR A 7 -13.54 -11.26 9.92
N CYS A 8 -12.86 -11.15 8.79
CA CYS A 8 -11.54 -10.55 8.74
C CYS A 8 -11.68 -9.04 8.92
N THR A 9 -11.16 -8.49 10.02
CA THR A 9 -11.35 -7.08 10.38
C THR A 9 -10.06 -6.31 10.19
N VAL A 10 -10.13 -5.25 9.38
CA VAL A 10 -9.03 -4.30 9.21
C VAL A 10 -9.45 -2.96 9.82
N PRO A 11 -8.69 -2.40 10.79
CA PRO A 11 -9.07 -1.14 11.44
C PRO A 11 -8.93 0.05 10.49
N GLY A 12 -10.04 0.73 10.19
CA GLY A 12 -10.06 1.89 9.28
C GLY A 12 -9.23 3.06 9.79
N THR A 13 -9.18 3.26 11.11
CA THR A 13 -8.37 4.31 11.74
C THR A 13 -6.87 4.09 11.55
N VAL A 14 -6.41 2.83 11.56
CA VAL A 14 -4.99 2.51 11.32
C VAL A 14 -4.63 2.74 9.85
N VAL A 15 -5.52 2.36 8.92
CA VAL A 15 -5.34 2.64 7.48
C VAL A 15 -5.29 4.16 7.21
N GLN A 16 -6.15 4.93 7.88
CA GLN A 16 -6.15 6.39 7.80
C GLN A 16 -4.86 7.01 8.33
N SER A 17 -4.38 6.57 9.49
CA SER A 17 -3.11 7.03 10.04
C SER A 17 -1.92 6.68 9.14
N ALA A 18 -1.89 5.46 8.59
CA ALA A 18 -0.87 5.05 7.63
C ALA A 18 -0.87 5.94 6.37
N HIS A 19 -2.06 6.26 5.83
CA HIS A 19 -2.19 7.20 4.72
C HIS A 19 -1.69 8.60 5.06
N HIS A 20 -2.00 9.13 6.26
CA HIS A 20 -1.51 10.44 6.69
C HIS A 20 0.02 10.48 6.83
N LEU A 21 0.62 9.44 7.42
CA LEU A 21 2.08 9.35 7.54
C LEU A 21 2.75 9.36 6.17
N LEU A 22 2.28 8.55 5.22
CA LEU A 22 2.79 8.57 3.84
C LEU A 22 2.59 9.92 3.15
N ARG A 23 1.51 10.63 3.44
CA ARG A 23 1.25 11.95 2.84
C ARG A 23 2.25 12.97 3.39
N ASP A 24 2.48 12.92 4.68
CA ASP A 24 3.23 13.96 5.41
C ASP A 24 4.73 13.66 5.51
N MET A 25 5.17 12.46 5.12
CA MET A 25 6.59 12.07 5.14
C MET A 25 7.44 12.70 4.05
N GLY A 26 6.84 13.24 2.97
CA GLY A 26 7.64 13.74 1.84
C GLY A 26 6.92 14.80 1.03
N GLY A 27 7.66 15.45 0.13
CA GLY A 27 7.13 16.51 -0.73
C GLY A 27 6.29 16.02 -1.90
N ALA A 28 6.02 16.93 -2.83
CA ALA A 28 5.32 16.63 -4.07
C ALA A 28 6.08 15.61 -4.94
N PHE A 29 5.35 14.91 -5.82
CA PHE A 29 5.94 13.99 -6.78
C PHE A 29 6.81 14.77 -7.79
N PRO A 30 8.11 14.45 -7.96
CA PRO A 30 8.98 15.22 -8.85
C PRO A 30 8.60 15.07 -10.33
N VAL A 31 8.60 16.18 -11.08
CA VAL A 31 8.24 16.20 -12.50
C VAL A 31 9.16 15.30 -13.34
N HIS A 32 10.46 15.27 -13.04
CA HIS A 32 11.42 14.41 -13.73
C HIS A 32 11.14 12.91 -13.54
N CYS A 33 10.38 12.53 -12.50
CA CYS A 33 10.00 11.13 -12.26
C CYS A 33 8.77 10.69 -13.07
N VAL A 34 8.04 11.62 -13.72
CA VAL A 34 6.81 11.31 -14.45
C VAL A 34 7.06 10.36 -15.62
N GLN A 35 8.25 10.38 -16.23
CA GLN A 35 8.62 9.47 -17.31
C GLN A 35 8.59 7.98 -16.91
N TYR A 36 8.76 7.68 -15.62
CA TYR A 36 8.71 6.30 -15.10
C TYR A 36 7.26 5.83 -14.84
N ASN A 37 6.27 6.73 -14.89
CA ASN A 37 4.87 6.41 -14.61
C ASN A 37 4.27 5.43 -15.63
N ALA A 38 4.76 5.42 -16.87
CA ALA A 38 4.27 4.51 -17.91
C ALA A 38 4.51 3.03 -17.54
N ASN A 39 5.55 2.75 -16.75
CA ASN A 39 5.95 1.40 -16.37
C ASN A 39 5.65 1.07 -14.90
N ILE A 40 5.50 2.10 -14.06
CA ILE A 40 5.18 1.95 -12.63
C ILE A 40 3.90 2.70 -12.36
N SER A 41 2.79 1.97 -12.40
CA SER A 41 1.48 2.45 -11.97
C SER A 41 0.73 1.31 -11.29
N PHE A 42 0.04 1.62 -10.20
CA PHE A 42 -0.87 0.68 -9.56
C PHE A 42 -1.89 0.14 -10.59
N PRO A 43 -2.11 -1.18 -10.69
CA PRO A 43 -3.11 -1.72 -11.59
C PRO A 43 -4.51 -1.51 -10.98
N ASP A 44 -5.17 -0.41 -11.35
CA ASP A 44 -6.50 -0.03 -10.83
C ASP A 44 -7.55 -1.13 -10.97
N SER A 45 -7.40 -2.00 -11.98
CA SER A 45 -8.24 -3.19 -12.19
C SER A 45 -8.19 -4.21 -11.05
N ALA A 46 -7.24 -4.09 -10.11
CA ALA A 46 -7.17 -4.95 -8.93
C ALA A 46 -8.30 -4.66 -7.93
N PHE A 47 -8.73 -3.39 -7.83
CA PHE A 47 -9.89 -3.04 -7.03
C PHE A 47 -11.19 -3.51 -7.71
N PRO A 48 -12.21 -3.95 -6.93
CA PRO A 48 -13.50 -4.29 -7.49
C PRO A 48 -14.18 -3.06 -8.14
N ALA A 49 -15.11 -3.30 -9.08
CA ALA A 49 -15.78 -2.22 -9.80
C ALA A 49 -16.80 -1.45 -8.93
N SER A 50 -17.40 -2.13 -7.96
CA SER A 50 -18.37 -1.58 -7.00
C SER A 50 -17.95 -1.90 -5.56
N ALA A 51 -18.49 -1.12 -4.62
CA ALA A 51 -18.16 -1.17 -3.19
C ALA A 51 -19.35 -1.54 -2.30
N ALA A 52 -20.41 -2.11 -2.88
CA ALA A 52 -21.70 -2.28 -2.24
C ALA A 52 -21.94 -3.67 -1.63
N GLU A 53 -21.16 -4.69 -2.00
CA GLU A 53 -21.42 -6.08 -1.57
C GLU A 53 -20.29 -6.70 -0.72
N ARG A 54 -20.65 -7.68 0.13
CA ARG A 54 -19.69 -8.39 1.02
C ARG A 54 -18.48 -9.01 0.27
N PRO A 55 -18.63 -9.64 -0.91
CA PRO A 55 -17.49 -10.16 -1.68
C PRO A 55 -16.52 -9.05 -2.11
N GLU A 56 -17.05 -7.88 -2.48
CA GLU A 56 -16.28 -6.72 -2.91
C GLU A 56 -15.45 -6.14 -1.76
N CYS A 57 -16.02 -6.11 -0.55
CA CYS A 57 -15.25 -5.73 0.64
C CYS A 57 -14.06 -6.65 0.89
N ARG A 58 -14.23 -7.97 0.78
CA ARG A 58 -13.12 -8.90 0.98
C ARG A 58 -12.04 -8.68 -0.08
N GLN A 59 -12.40 -8.47 -1.34
CA GLN A 59 -11.46 -8.17 -2.41
C GLN A 59 -10.72 -6.85 -2.18
N ALA A 60 -11.41 -5.77 -1.83
CA ALA A 60 -10.80 -4.47 -1.57
C ALA A 60 -9.81 -4.52 -0.39
N LEU A 61 -10.16 -5.23 0.69
CA LEU A 61 -9.25 -5.45 1.81
C LEU A 61 -8.04 -6.31 1.40
N CYS A 62 -8.23 -7.33 0.56
CA CYS A 62 -7.13 -8.14 0.01
C CYS A 62 -6.17 -7.30 -0.83
N VAL A 63 -6.68 -6.38 -1.66
CA VAL A 63 -5.87 -5.43 -2.44
C VAL A 63 -4.97 -4.61 -1.51
N VAL A 64 -5.55 -4.01 -0.48
CA VAL A 64 -4.78 -3.22 0.51
C VAL A 64 -3.73 -4.09 1.20
N TYR A 65 -4.13 -5.27 1.69
CA TYR A 65 -3.23 -6.20 2.38
C TYR A 65 -2.04 -6.61 1.49
N LYS A 66 -2.30 -7.08 0.27
CA LYS A 66 -1.26 -7.60 -0.63
C LYS A 66 -0.34 -6.49 -1.13
N PHE A 67 -0.88 -5.30 -1.37
CA PHE A 67 -0.07 -4.16 -1.77
C PHE A 67 0.83 -3.68 -0.62
N LEU A 68 0.32 -3.63 0.61
CA LEU A 68 1.12 -3.36 1.81
C LEU A 68 2.19 -4.44 2.04
N GLU A 69 1.86 -5.72 1.84
CA GLU A 69 2.79 -6.84 1.98
C GLU A 69 3.95 -6.73 0.96
N GLY A 70 3.63 -6.45 -0.30
CA GLY A 70 4.63 -6.24 -1.35
C GLY A 70 5.51 -5.02 -1.09
N ALA A 71 4.92 -3.90 -0.68
CA ALA A 71 5.70 -2.71 -0.31
C ALA A 71 6.62 -2.99 0.88
N GLY A 72 6.18 -3.75 1.87
CA GLY A 72 7.00 -4.17 3.02
C GLY A 72 8.23 -4.98 2.58
N LYS A 73 8.08 -5.87 1.59
CA LYS A 73 9.21 -6.59 0.98
C LYS A 73 10.18 -5.65 0.28
N VAL A 74 9.70 -4.63 -0.44
CA VAL A 74 10.57 -3.63 -1.07
C VAL A 74 11.35 -2.83 -0.02
N PHE A 75 10.68 -2.37 1.04
CA PHE A 75 11.34 -1.65 2.14
C PHE A 75 12.39 -2.51 2.86
N GLY A 76 12.15 -3.81 3.03
CA GLY A 76 13.08 -4.71 3.72
C GLY A 76 14.23 -5.25 2.85
N ALA A 77 14.06 -5.29 1.53
CA ALA A 77 15.06 -5.84 0.60
C ALA A 77 16.01 -4.78 0.04
N GLN A 78 15.59 -3.52 -0.02
CA GLN A 78 16.39 -2.43 -0.57
C GLN A 78 17.09 -1.69 0.56
N ASP A 79 18.39 -1.45 0.38
CA ASP A 79 19.11 -0.62 1.32
C ASP A 79 18.60 0.82 1.21
N LEU A 80 17.96 1.29 2.28
CA LEU A 80 17.46 2.65 2.37
C LEU A 80 18.63 3.66 2.35
N THR A 81 19.90 3.26 2.49
CA THR A 81 21.05 4.16 2.32
C THR A 81 21.19 4.70 0.89
N VAL A 82 20.57 4.08 -0.12
CA VAL A 82 20.45 4.66 -1.48
C VAL A 82 19.63 5.98 -1.48
N ARG A 83 18.97 6.32 -0.35
CA ARG A 83 18.35 7.63 -0.11
C ARG A 83 19.35 8.80 -0.04
N GLU A 84 20.65 8.53 0.13
CA GLU A 84 21.70 9.55 0.10
C GLU A 84 21.76 10.35 -1.23
N GLY A 85 21.06 9.89 -2.28
CA GLY A 85 20.94 10.57 -3.57
C GLY A 85 19.74 11.52 -3.76
N GLY A 86 19.07 11.98 -2.71
CA GLY A 86 18.06 13.06 -2.82
C GLY A 86 16.64 12.76 -2.31
N LEU A 87 16.45 11.72 -1.50
CA LEU A 87 15.17 11.42 -0.84
C LEU A 87 15.06 12.11 0.51
N ASN A 88 14.43 13.29 0.54
CA ASN A 88 14.18 14.05 1.77
C ASN A 88 12.91 13.60 2.49
N TRP A 89 12.79 12.29 2.75
CA TRP A 89 11.67 11.75 3.52
C TRP A 89 11.93 11.86 5.03
N ASP A 90 10.90 12.24 5.76
CA ASP A 90 10.87 12.26 7.22
C ASP A 90 10.97 10.82 7.76
N GLU A 91 12.12 10.52 8.38
CA GLU A 91 12.45 9.18 8.89
C GLU A 91 11.51 8.70 9.98
N GLU A 92 11.12 9.59 10.89
CA GLU A 92 10.21 9.25 11.99
C GLU A 92 8.83 8.87 11.44
N LYS A 93 8.35 9.58 10.41
CA LYS A 93 7.08 9.23 9.76
C LYS A 93 7.17 7.95 8.95
N LEU A 94 8.31 7.67 8.32
CA LEU A 94 8.54 6.39 7.63
C LEU A 94 8.50 5.23 8.61
N ASP A 95 9.25 5.31 9.71
CA ASP A 95 9.28 4.27 10.74
C ASP A 95 7.89 4.03 11.34
N ASN A 96 7.19 5.10 11.70
CA ASN A 96 5.81 5.01 12.17
C ASN A 96 4.88 4.38 11.13
N PHE A 97 5.05 4.69 9.84
CA PHE A 97 4.28 4.06 8.77
C PHE A 97 4.56 2.56 8.69
N GLN A 98 5.83 2.14 8.74
CA GLN A 98 6.23 0.73 8.71
C GLN A 98 5.70 -0.05 9.92
N ASN A 99 5.65 0.59 11.10
CA ASN A 99 5.02 0.02 12.29
C ASN A 99 3.50 -0.18 12.10
N LEU A 100 2.79 0.79 11.52
CA LEU A 100 1.37 0.63 11.19
C LEU A 100 1.13 -0.39 10.09
N GLN A 101 2.00 -0.45 9.08
CA GLN A 101 1.97 -1.47 8.03
C GLN A 101 2.09 -2.87 8.63
N TYR A 102 3.08 -3.08 9.51
CA TYR A 102 3.25 -4.35 10.22
C TYR A 102 1.98 -4.73 10.99
N ARG A 103 1.40 -3.78 11.74
CA ARG A 103 0.13 -4.00 12.46
C ARG A 103 -1.02 -4.38 11.52
N LEU A 104 -1.19 -3.68 10.40
CA LEU A 104 -2.22 -3.99 9.41
C LEU A 104 -2.06 -5.39 8.80
N LEU A 105 -0.82 -5.83 8.59
CA LEU A 105 -0.53 -7.19 8.11
C LEU A 105 -0.82 -8.26 9.18
N GLN A 106 -0.61 -7.97 10.47
CA GLN A 106 -1.03 -8.87 11.55
C GLN A 106 -2.55 -8.95 11.68
N ASP A 107 -3.23 -7.80 11.74
CA ASP A 107 -4.68 -7.72 11.88
C ASP A 107 -5.39 -8.33 10.65
N GLY A 108 -4.81 -8.17 9.47
CA GLY A 108 -5.33 -8.65 8.18
C GLY A 108 -4.88 -10.06 7.78
N LYS A 109 -4.21 -10.83 8.65
CA LYS A 109 -3.62 -12.14 8.29
C LYS A 109 -4.60 -13.12 7.66
N CYS A 110 -5.89 -13.03 7.97
CA CYS A 110 -6.96 -13.83 7.35
C CYS A 110 -7.17 -13.54 5.84
N LEU A 111 -6.56 -12.49 5.29
CA LEU A 111 -6.56 -12.15 3.86
C LEU A 111 -5.39 -12.80 3.11
N SER A 112 -4.46 -13.47 3.82
CA SER A 112 -3.25 -14.04 3.20
C SER A 112 -3.55 -15.25 2.30
N SER A 113 -4.59 -16.03 2.63
CA SER A 113 -5.01 -17.29 1.99
C SER A 113 -5.84 -17.12 0.73
N VAL A 114 -6.08 -15.87 0.29
CA VAL A 114 -6.65 -15.62 -1.03
C VAL A 114 -5.52 -15.78 -2.05
N ASP A 115 -5.36 -17.01 -2.54
CA ASP A 115 -4.56 -17.31 -3.71
C ASP A 115 -5.04 -16.42 -4.88
N SER A 116 -4.09 -15.89 -5.66
CA SER A 116 -4.26 -15.21 -6.96
C SER A 116 -4.26 -13.67 -7.08
N LEU A 117 -3.63 -12.92 -6.16
CA LEU A 117 -3.17 -11.56 -6.50
C LEU A 117 -1.66 -11.55 -6.84
N ASP A 118 -1.26 -12.40 -7.79
CA ASP A 118 -0.02 -12.22 -8.56
C ASP A 118 -0.07 -10.93 -9.44
N VAL A 119 -1.22 -10.23 -9.42
CA VAL A 119 -1.47 -8.98 -10.14
C VAL A 119 -0.44 -7.89 -9.81
N PHE A 120 0.18 -7.91 -8.62
CA PHE A 120 1.18 -6.91 -8.23
C PHE A 120 2.63 -7.34 -8.48
N SER A 121 2.92 -8.57 -8.91
CA SER A 121 4.30 -9.01 -9.09
C SER A 121 5.00 -8.21 -10.19
N SER A 122 4.34 -8.01 -11.33
CA SER A 122 4.85 -7.15 -12.40
C SER A 122 5.08 -5.72 -11.92
N TYR A 123 4.16 -5.16 -11.13
CA TYR A 123 4.32 -3.84 -10.53
C TYR A 123 5.57 -3.75 -9.65
N PHE A 124 5.72 -4.66 -8.67
CA PHE A 124 6.84 -4.64 -7.74
C PHE A 124 8.17 -4.95 -8.43
N ASN A 125 8.17 -5.83 -9.45
CA ASN A 125 9.36 -6.06 -10.28
C ASN A 125 9.79 -4.78 -11.01
N ASN A 126 8.85 -4.01 -11.57
CA ASN A 126 9.15 -2.75 -12.23
C ASN A 126 9.68 -1.70 -11.24
N VAL A 127 9.07 -1.60 -10.06
CA VAL A 127 9.57 -0.74 -8.97
C VAL A 127 11.00 -1.13 -8.61
N THR A 128 11.26 -2.41 -8.34
CA THR A 128 12.59 -2.89 -7.97
C THR A 128 13.62 -2.65 -9.08
N ALA A 129 13.26 -2.83 -10.35
CA ALA A 129 14.15 -2.55 -11.47
C ALA A 129 14.56 -1.06 -11.53
N VAL A 130 13.64 -0.14 -11.25
CA VAL A 130 13.93 1.31 -11.18
C VAL A 130 14.74 1.67 -9.93
N LEU A 131 14.52 0.97 -8.81
CA LEU A 131 15.30 1.15 -7.58
C LEU A 131 16.76 0.69 -7.74
N GLN A 132 17.01 -0.35 -8.52
CA GLN A 132 18.36 -0.85 -8.81
C GLN A 132 19.15 0.04 -9.77
N GLN A 133 18.48 0.92 -10.51
CA GLN A 133 19.09 1.92 -11.37
C GLN A 133 19.42 3.17 -10.54
N GLN A 134 20.70 3.40 -10.26
CA GLN A 134 21.18 4.44 -9.34
C GLN A 134 20.64 5.84 -9.65
N GLU A 135 20.58 6.22 -10.93
CA GLU A 135 20.09 7.54 -11.37
C GLU A 135 18.56 7.71 -11.23
N SER A 136 17.81 6.61 -11.11
CA SER A 136 16.34 6.61 -11.02
C SER A 136 15.78 6.09 -9.71
N ALA A 137 16.64 5.70 -8.76
CA ALA A 137 16.23 5.12 -7.48
C ALA A 137 15.24 6.02 -6.72
N THR A 138 15.50 7.34 -6.69
CA THR A 138 14.58 8.33 -6.11
C THR A 138 13.18 8.26 -6.73
N CYS A 139 13.08 8.07 -8.05
CA CYS A 139 11.81 7.96 -8.74
C CYS A 139 11.08 6.66 -8.44
N GLY A 140 11.79 5.54 -8.25
CA GLY A 140 11.20 4.28 -7.81
C GLY A 140 10.52 4.41 -6.45
N TRP A 141 11.18 5.06 -5.49
CA TRP A 141 10.60 5.32 -4.17
C TRP A 141 9.42 6.29 -4.22
N MET A 142 9.53 7.37 -5.01
CA MET A 142 8.42 8.32 -5.20
C MET A 142 7.20 7.66 -5.85
N ALA A 143 7.41 6.75 -6.80
CA ALA A 143 6.33 5.99 -7.44
C ALA A 143 5.66 5.02 -6.45
N LEU A 144 6.45 4.27 -5.67
CA LEU A 144 5.92 3.38 -4.62
C LEU A 144 5.08 4.17 -3.60
N ARG A 145 5.59 5.31 -3.11
CA ARG A 145 4.86 6.18 -2.18
C ARG A 145 3.56 6.72 -2.78
N ARG A 146 3.59 7.19 -4.02
CA ARG A 146 2.40 7.69 -4.73
C ARG A 146 1.32 6.61 -4.82
N ASP A 147 1.70 5.39 -5.18
CA ASP A 147 0.74 4.32 -5.36
C ASP A 147 0.22 3.77 -4.03
N LEU A 148 1.05 3.72 -2.98
CA LEU A 148 0.59 3.45 -1.62
C LEU A 148 -0.45 4.49 -1.16
N LEU A 149 -0.18 5.77 -1.41
CA LEU A 149 -1.14 6.84 -1.12
C LEU A 149 -2.46 6.63 -1.88
N TRP A 150 -2.36 6.32 -3.18
CA TRP A 150 -3.53 6.07 -4.02
C TRP A 150 -4.37 4.89 -3.53
N VAL A 151 -3.72 3.76 -3.18
CA VAL A 151 -4.37 2.54 -2.70
C VAL A 151 -5.09 2.81 -1.39
N LEU A 152 -4.41 3.38 -0.40
CA LEU A 152 -5.01 3.65 0.91
C LEU A 152 -6.14 4.68 0.82
N LYS A 153 -5.97 5.74 0.02
CA LYS A 153 -7.01 6.73 -0.22
C LYS A 153 -8.24 6.12 -0.90
N SER A 154 -8.04 5.35 -1.97
CA SER A 154 -9.11 4.68 -2.70
C SER A 154 -9.86 3.71 -1.79
N ALA A 155 -9.12 2.96 -0.95
CA ALA A 155 -9.68 2.09 0.07
C ALA A 155 -10.59 2.86 1.03
N LEU A 156 -10.08 3.93 1.65
CA LEU A 156 -10.81 4.74 2.62
C LEU A 156 -12.03 5.45 2.02
N GLN A 157 -11.98 5.89 0.75
CA GLN A 157 -13.04 6.65 0.11
C GLN A 157 -14.12 5.77 -0.50
N LYS A 158 -13.72 4.73 -1.24
CA LYS A 158 -14.67 3.87 -1.97
C LYS A 158 -15.17 2.72 -1.12
N TYR A 159 -14.32 2.18 -0.24
CA TYR A 159 -14.59 0.97 0.54
C TYR A 159 -14.66 1.24 2.05
N HIS A 160 -15.05 2.46 2.43
CA HIS A 160 -15.13 2.90 3.83
C HIS A 160 -15.85 1.90 4.73
N ASN A 161 -16.98 1.35 4.25
CA ASN A 161 -17.86 0.46 5.00
C ASN A 161 -17.29 -0.97 5.16
N CYS A 162 -16.19 -1.28 4.47
CA CYS A 162 -15.50 -2.56 4.58
C CYS A 162 -14.53 -2.61 5.78
N PHE A 163 -14.20 -1.46 6.37
CA PHE A 163 -13.31 -1.36 7.53
C PHE A 163 -14.08 -1.42 8.85
N THR A 164 -13.39 -1.84 9.91
CA THR A 164 -13.91 -1.69 11.27
C THR A 164 -13.58 -0.30 11.80
N TRP A 165 -14.61 0.37 12.28
CA TRP A 165 -14.51 1.70 12.89
C TRP A 165 -14.85 1.62 14.37
N PRO A 166 -14.16 2.36 15.25
CA PRO A 166 -14.58 2.50 16.62
C PRO A 166 -16.00 3.08 16.64
N LYS A 167 -16.88 2.50 17.46
CA LYS A 167 -18.21 3.09 17.67
C LYS A 167 -18.01 4.48 18.28
N ALA A 168 -18.75 5.47 17.75
CA ALA A 168 -18.82 6.77 18.40
C ALA A 168 -19.30 6.57 19.86
N PRO A 169 -18.71 7.31 20.82
CA PRO A 169 -19.11 7.25 22.22
C PRO A 169 -20.58 7.64 22.42
#